data_AF-A0A9W9YAQ7-F1
#
_entry.id   AF-A0A9W9YAQ7-F1
#
_cell.length_a   1.000
_cell.length_b   1.000
_cell.length_c   1.000
_cell.angle_alpha   90.00
_cell.angle_beta   90.00
_cell.angle_gamma   90.00
#
_symmetry.space_group_name_H-M   'P 1'
#
loop_
_entity.id
_entity.type
_entity.pdbx_description
1 polymer ?
#
loop_
_entity_poly.entity_id
_entity_poly.type
_entity_poly.pdbx_seq_one_letter_code
_entity_poly.pdbx_strand_id
1 'polypeptide(L)'
;MHSLALRIGLKTVERNWLKILRFPSRGFSASSNMYKNMEKTFQLQDKLPSLPVPPLAQTCKKYLESVEPHLTREEYLQTQFLVNEFASGVGKDLHRKLEIRGKSMRNWLEAWWEDVAYLAPRDSSAPMVNIGGPLSITDMWPVQKRNSD
;
A
#
# COMPACT_ATOMS: atom_id res chain seq x y z
N MET A 1 -37.73 -65.57 30.45
CA MET A 1 -38.91 -64.71 30.58
C MET A 1 -38.57 -63.33 30.06
N HIS A 2 -39.39 -62.84 29.10
CA HIS A 2 -39.67 -61.47 28.64
C HIS A 2 -38.64 -60.34 28.90
N SER A 3 -38.05 -59.71 27.87
CA SER A 3 -38.52 -58.50 27.12
C SER A 3 -38.51 -57.22 28.00
N LEU A 4 -37.75 -56.14 27.72
CA LEU A 4 -37.96 -55.18 26.64
C LEU A 4 -36.75 -54.23 26.45
N ALA A 5 -36.62 -53.73 25.22
CA ALA A 5 -35.60 -52.80 24.75
C ALA A 5 -35.89 -51.33 25.11
N LEU A 6 -34.83 -50.50 25.13
CA LEU A 6 -34.89 -49.12 24.58
C LEU A 6 -33.49 -48.58 24.29
N ARG A 7 -33.12 -48.64 23.01
CA ARG A 7 -32.07 -47.81 22.39
C ARG A 7 -32.62 -46.40 22.25
N ILE A 8 -31.94 -45.41 22.82
CA ILE A 8 -32.15 -44.00 22.46
C ILE A 8 -30.93 -43.56 21.66
N GLY A 9 -31.16 -43.27 20.38
CA GLY A 9 -30.13 -42.89 19.42
C GLY A 9 -29.66 -41.46 19.62
N LEU A 10 -28.34 -41.29 19.77
CA LEU A 10 -27.66 -40.03 19.50
C LEU A 10 -27.64 -39.82 17.99
N LYS A 11 -28.55 -38.99 17.48
CA LYS A 11 -28.48 -38.51 16.10
C LYS A 11 -27.40 -37.44 16.00
N THR A 12 -26.36 -37.76 15.24
CA THR A 12 -25.38 -36.85 14.64
C THR A 12 -26.06 -35.57 14.14
N VAL A 13 -25.71 -34.41 14.71
CA VAL A 13 -26.06 -33.10 14.15
C VAL A 13 -25.14 -32.86 12.96
N GLU A 14 -25.65 -33.08 11.75
CA GLU A 14 -24.96 -32.74 10.51
C GLU A 14 -24.66 -31.23 10.45
N ARG A 15 -23.38 -30.92 10.18
CA ARG A 15 -22.86 -29.58 9.94
C ARG A 15 -23.39 -29.08 8.58
N ASN A 16 -24.49 -28.34 8.58
CA ASN A 16 -25.05 -27.73 7.37
C ASN A 16 -25.00 -26.20 7.39
N TRP A 17 -23.84 -25.66 7.77
CA TRP A 17 -23.66 -24.21 7.94
C TRP A 17 -23.33 -23.50 6.61
N LEU A 18 -23.18 -24.27 5.51
CA LEU A 18 -22.89 -23.76 4.16
C LEU A 18 -24.15 -23.37 3.34
N LYS A 19 -25.36 -23.53 3.89
CA LYS A 19 -26.61 -23.19 3.16
C LYS A 19 -27.12 -21.76 3.41
N ILE A 20 -26.60 -21.04 4.41
CA ILE A 20 -27.16 -19.76 4.86
C ILE A 20 -26.65 -18.54 4.05
N LEU A 21 -25.69 -18.73 3.12
CA LEU A 21 -25.16 -17.65 2.28
C LEU A 21 -25.46 -17.78 0.77
N ARG A 22 -26.55 -18.47 0.38
CA ARG A 22 -27.04 -18.39 -1.00
C ARG A 22 -27.82 -17.09 -1.20
N PHE A 23 -27.13 -16.04 -1.62
CA PHE A 23 -27.76 -14.91 -2.29
C PHE A 23 -28.47 -15.40 -3.55
N PRO A 24 -29.69 -14.91 -3.88
CA PRO A 24 -30.31 -15.23 -5.15
C PRO A 24 -29.42 -14.66 -6.24
N SER A 25 -28.75 -15.53 -6.98
CA SER A 25 -28.15 -15.17 -8.25
C SER A 25 -29.29 -14.88 -9.21
N ARG A 26 -29.83 -13.65 -9.20
CA ARG A 26 -30.46 -13.10 -10.39
C ARG A 26 -29.35 -13.09 -11.44
N GLY A 27 -29.33 -14.12 -12.26
CA GLY A 27 -28.40 -14.26 -13.36
C GLY A 27 -28.62 -13.12 -14.34
N PHE A 28 -27.93 -12.01 -14.14
CA PHE A 28 -27.45 -11.25 -15.27
C PHE A 28 -26.49 -12.17 -15.98
N SER A 29 -26.97 -12.87 -17.01
CA SER A 29 -26.10 -13.45 -18.03
C SER A 29 -25.50 -12.28 -18.81
N ALA A 30 -24.58 -11.55 -18.18
CA ALA A 30 -23.65 -10.72 -18.91
C ALA A 30 -22.90 -11.67 -19.84
N SER A 31 -23.10 -11.46 -21.14
CA SER A 31 -22.53 -12.28 -22.21
C SER A 31 -21.05 -12.56 -21.92
N SER A 32 -20.57 -13.77 -22.15
CA SER A 32 -19.16 -14.15 -21.94
C SER A 32 -18.19 -13.21 -22.69
N ASN A 33 -18.66 -12.52 -23.72
CA ASN A 33 -17.93 -11.48 -24.43
C ASN A 33 -17.79 -10.15 -23.65
N MET A 34 -18.65 -9.85 -22.66
CA MET A 34 -18.60 -8.63 -21.85
C MET A 34 -17.45 -8.64 -20.82
N TYR A 35 -17.15 -9.79 -20.22
CA TYR A 35 -16.01 -9.94 -19.29
C TYR A 35 -14.66 -10.11 -19.99
N LYS A 36 -14.66 -10.41 -21.30
CA LYS A 36 -13.44 -10.60 -22.11
C LYS A 36 -12.64 -9.30 -22.31
N ASN A 37 -13.32 -8.15 -22.18
CA ASN A 37 -12.75 -6.81 -22.31
C ASN A 37 -12.64 -6.07 -20.97
N MET A 38 -12.86 -6.75 -19.84
CA MET A 38 -12.74 -6.12 -18.53
C MET A 38 -11.27 -6.06 -18.13
N GLU A 39 -10.80 -4.85 -17.86
CA GLU A 39 -9.45 -4.65 -17.35
C GLU A 39 -9.30 -5.30 -15.97
N LYS A 40 -8.24 -6.07 -15.75
CA LYS A 40 -7.91 -6.61 -14.43
C LYS A 40 -7.15 -5.57 -13.61
N THR A 41 -7.41 -5.53 -12.30
CA THR A 41 -6.80 -4.56 -11.36
C THR A 41 -5.28 -4.39 -11.52
N PHE A 42 -4.53 -5.48 -11.76
CA PHE A 42 -3.06 -5.45 -11.84
C PHE A 42 -2.50 -5.68 -13.24
N GLN A 43 -3.33 -5.61 -14.30
CA GLN A 43 -2.89 -5.96 -15.66
C GLN A 43 -1.77 -5.07 -16.23
N LEU A 44 -1.56 -3.89 -15.66
CA LEU A 44 -0.52 -2.94 -16.07
C LEU A 44 0.69 -2.93 -15.13
N GLN A 45 0.68 -3.70 -14.05
CA GLN A 45 1.72 -3.62 -13.01
C GLN A 45 3.13 -3.92 -13.56
N ASP A 46 3.23 -4.88 -14.49
CA ASP A 46 4.50 -5.24 -15.13
C ASP A 46 4.94 -4.25 -16.21
N LYS A 47 4.02 -3.41 -16.69
CA LYS A 47 4.29 -2.37 -17.69
C LYS A 47 4.77 -1.05 -17.08
N LEU A 48 4.70 -0.90 -15.77
CA LEU A 48 5.16 0.31 -15.09
C LEU A 48 6.69 0.45 -15.22
N PRO A 49 7.18 1.66 -15.55
CA PRO A 49 8.62 1.92 -15.60
C PRO A 49 9.24 1.76 -14.22
N SER A 50 10.54 1.47 -14.20
CA SER A 50 11.29 1.44 -12.94
C SER A 50 11.48 2.86 -12.40
N LEU A 51 11.57 3.01 -11.07
CA LEU A 51 11.81 4.31 -10.44
C LEU A 51 13.20 4.84 -10.84
N PRO A 52 13.31 6.00 -11.52
CA PRO A 52 14.60 6.52 -11.95
C PRO A 52 15.41 7.04 -10.75
N VAL A 53 16.74 7.04 -10.90
CA VAL A 53 17.64 7.78 -10.01
C VAL A 53 17.86 9.16 -10.63
N PRO A 54 17.47 10.27 -9.97
CA PRO A 54 17.63 11.61 -10.53
C PRO A 54 19.10 12.03 -10.56
N PRO A 55 19.58 12.74 -11.58
CA PRO A 55 20.98 13.18 -11.67
C PRO A 55 21.42 13.97 -10.44
N LEU A 56 22.61 13.66 -9.89
CA LEU A 56 23.15 14.32 -8.71
C LEU A 56 23.13 15.86 -8.82
N ALA A 57 23.58 16.41 -9.95
CA ALA A 57 23.61 17.85 -10.17
C ALA A 57 22.21 18.50 -10.10
N GLN A 58 21.19 17.82 -10.66
CA GLN A 58 19.81 18.30 -10.59
C GLN A 58 19.27 18.27 -9.17
N THR A 59 19.58 17.22 -8.41
CA THR A 59 19.19 17.07 -7.00
C THR A 59 19.84 18.14 -6.14
N CYS A 60 21.15 18.36 -6.28
CA CYS A 60 21.88 19.41 -5.56
C CYS A 60 21.33 20.81 -5.86
N LYS A 61 21.03 21.11 -7.13
CA LYS A 61 20.43 22.38 -7.54
C LYS A 61 19.07 22.61 -6.86
N LYS A 62 18.17 21.64 -6.97
CA LYS A 62 16.83 21.73 -6.36
C LYS A 62 16.89 21.83 -4.84
N TYR A 63 17.85 21.16 -4.21
CA TYR A 63 18.08 21.28 -2.78
C TYR A 63 18.45 22.72 -2.39
N LEU A 64 19.41 23.34 -3.10
CA LEU A 64 19.77 24.74 -2.84
C LEU A 64 18.59 25.70 -3.04
N GLU A 65 17.82 25.53 -4.12
CA GLU A 65 16.60 26.31 -4.37
C GLU A 65 15.57 26.15 -3.23
N SER A 66 15.47 24.95 -2.64
CA SER A 66 14.49 24.67 -1.58
C SER A 66 14.86 25.25 -0.22
N VAL A 67 16.15 25.38 0.08
CA VAL A 67 16.63 25.87 1.39
C VAL A 67 16.85 27.37 1.42
N GLU A 68 17.10 28.01 0.27
CA GLU A 68 17.33 29.46 0.15
C GLU A 68 16.35 30.34 0.94
N PRO A 69 15.01 30.16 0.88
CA PRO A 69 14.08 31.02 1.61
C PRO A 69 14.11 30.84 3.14
N HIS A 70 14.79 29.81 3.64
CA HIS A 70 14.86 29.47 5.06
C HIS A 70 16.19 29.88 5.72
N LEU A 71 17.16 30.33 4.92
CA LEU A 71 18.51 30.61 5.38
C LEU A 71 18.84 32.10 5.32
N THR A 72 19.65 32.55 6.26
CA THR A 72 20.36 33.83 6.11
C THR A 72 21.34 33.74 4.94
N ARG A 73 21.83 34.89 4.49
CA ARG A 73 22.78 34.94 3.37
C ARG A 73 24.07 34.18 3.69
N GLU A 74 24.58 34.32 4.91
CA GLU A 74 25.78 33.66 5.39
C GLU A 74 25.60 32.13 5.42
N GLU A 75 24.46 31.65 5.95
CA GLU A 75 24.12 30.23 5.98
C GLU A 75 23.92 29.64 4.59
N TYR A 76 23.32 30.39 3.67
CA TYR A 76 23.15 29.95 2.28
C TYR A 76 24.49 29.81 1.58
N LEU A 77 25.40 30.77 1.72
CA LEU A 77 26.76 30.68 1.15
C LEU A 77 27.52 29.47 1.68
N GLN A 78 27.43 29.21 2.99
CA GLN A 78 28.02 28.03 3.60
C GLN A 78 27.39 26.74 3.06
N THR A 79 26.07 26.71 2.92
CA THR A 79 25.35 25.55 2.37
C THR A 79 25.73 25.30 0.92
N GLN A 80 25.82 26.34 0.10
CA GLN A 80 26.28 26.25 -1.29
C GLN A 80 27.68 25.67 -1.39
N PHE A 81 28.61 26.13 -0.53
CA PHE A 81 29.95 25.56 -0.47
C PHE A 81 29.92 24.06 -0.14
N LEU A 82 29.20 23.65 0.91
CA LEU A 82 29.07 22.25 1.31
C LEU A 82 28.44 21.37 0.24
N VAL A 83 27.42 21.87 -0.46
CA VAL A 83 26.77 21.14 -1.56
C VAL A 83 27.73 20.95 -2.73
N ASN A 84 28.56 21.95 -3.05
CA ASN A 84 29.58 21.85 -4.09
C ASN A 84 30.70 20.87 -3.71
N GLU A 85 31.17 20.89 -2.45
CA GLU A 85 32.13 19.92 -1.92
C GLU A 85 31.55 18.49 -1.98
N PHE A 86 30.29 18.31 -1.58
CA PHE A 86 29.61 17.02 -1.67
C PHE A 86 29.49 16.54 -3.12
N ALA A 87 29.01 17.40 -4.01
CA ALA A 87 28.79 17.07 -5.42
C ALA A 87 30.10 16.80 -6.19
N SER A 88 31.21 17.39 -5.76
CA SER A 88 32.53 17.17 -6.36
C SER A 88 33.32 16.04 -5.72
N GLY A 89 33.07 15.73 -4.44
CA GLY A 89 33.70 14.68 -3.65
C GLY A 89 32.81 13.46 -3.41
N VAL A 90 32.55 13.14 -2.14
CA VAL A 90 31.93 11.87 -1.69
C VAL A 90 30.55 11.60 -2.33
N GLY A 91 29.81 12.65 -2.66
CA GLY A 91 28.49 12.53 -3.29
C GLY A 91 28.54 11.80 -4.63
N LYS A 92 29.62 11.93 -5.41
CA LYS A 92 29.78 11.18 -6.68
C LYS A 92 29.85 9.68 -6.46
N ASP A 93 30.62 9.24 -5.47
CA ASP A 93 30.78 7.81 -5.19
C ASP A 93 29.53 7.19 -4.58
N LEU A 94 28.84 7.94 -3.70
CA LEU A 94 27.53 7.54 -3.18
C LEU A 94 26.49 7.48 -4.29
N HIS A 95 26.46 8.46 -5.18
CA HIS A 95 25.53 8.48 -6.30
C HIS A 95 25.78 7.34 -7.28
N ARG A 96 27.04 7.03 -7.59
CA ARG A 96 27.40 5.86 -8.42
C ARG A 96 26.88 4.56 -7.81
N LYS A 97 27.03 4.37 -6.49
CA LYS A 97 26.46 3.21 -5.78
C LYS A 97 24.94 3.18 -5.86
N LEU A 98 24.30 4.34 -5.75
CA LEU A 98 22.85 4.47 -5.89
C LEU A 98 22.38 4.13 -7.31
N GLU A 99 23.08 4.56 -8.35
CA GLU A 99 22.77 4.20 -9.75
C GLU A 99 22.91 2.69 -9.99
N ILE A 100 23.96 2.06 -9.43
CA ILE A 100 24.14 0.60 -9.51
C ILE A 100 22.94 -0.10 -8.86
N ARG A 101 22.53 0.34 -7.67
CA ARG A 101 21.32 -0.17 -7.00
C ARG A 101 20.08 0.06 -7.85
N GLY A 102 19.91 1.28 -8.38
CA GLY A 102 18.82 1.70 -9.26
C GLY A 102 18.63 0.80 -10.48
N LYS A 103 19.73 0.32 -11.07
CA LYS A 103 19.71 -0.60 -12.22
C LYS A 103 19.32 -2.04 -11.83
N SER A 104 19.52 -2.42 -10.57
CA SER A 104 19.27 -3.79 -10.10
C SER A 104 17.84 -4.03 -9.59
N MET A 105 17.02 -3.00 -9.45
CA MET A 105 15.71 -3.05 -8.79
C MET A 105 14.65 -2.25 -9.57
N ARG A 106 13.41 -2.74 -9.65
CA ARG A 106 12.29 -1.97 -10.25
C ARG A 106 11.99 -0.70 -9.45
N ASN A 107 12.09 -0.79 -8.12
CA ASN A 107 11.99 0.34 -7.21
C ASN A 107 13.14 0.24 -6.19
N TRP A 108 14.17 1.06 -6.37
CA TRP A 108 15.36 1.03 -5.52
C TRP A 108 15.12 1.61 -4.12
N LEU A 109 14.04 2.38 -3.95
CA LEU A 109 13.69 3.11 -2.74
C LEU A 109 12.71 2.35 -1.84
N GLU A 110 11.88 1.48 -2.40
CA GLU A 110 10.78 0.78 -1.69
C GLU A 110 11.18 0.25 -0.31
N ALA A 111 12.14 -0.69 -0.25
CA ALA A 111 12.56 -1.30 1.01
C ALA A 111 13.22 -0.30 1.98
N TRP A 112 13.92 0.72 1.47
CA TRP A 112 14.51 1.75 2.33
C TRP A 112 13.46 2.69 2.90
N TRP A 113 12.47 3.07 2.09
CA TRP A 113 11.38 3.92 2.55
C TRP A 113 10.53 3.20 3.59
N GLU A 114 10.17 1.94 3.33
CA GLU A 114 9.40 1.13 4.28
C GLU A 114 10.12 1.02 5.63
N ASP A 115 11.41 0.66 5.61
CA ASP A 115 12.19 0.49 6.83
C ASP A 115 12.41 1.82 7.56
N VAL A 116 13.02 2.81 6.90
CA VAL A 116 13.45 4.05 7.55
C VAL A 116 12.27 4.94 7.93
N ALA A 117 11.23 5.03 7.12
CA ALA A 117 10.10 5.92 7.39
C ALA A 117 9.07 5.32 8.35
N TYR A 118 8.96 3.98 8.44
CA TYR A 118 7.87 3.35 9.20
C TYR A 118 8.31 2.25 10.18
N LEU A 119 9.19 1.32 9.80
CA LEU A 119 9.47 0.14 10.63
C LEU A 119 10.58 0.35 11.68
N ALA A 120 11.56 1.20 11.37
CA ALA A 120 12.65 1.53 12.26
C ALA A 120 12.27 2.53 13.37
N PRO A 121 11.47 3.59 13.12
CA PRO A 121 11.05 4.52 14.16
C PRO A 121 10.31 3.82 15.31
N ARG A 122 10.52 4.31 16.54
CA ARG A 122 10.00 3.70 17.78
C ARG A 122 8.88 4.49 18.42
N ASP A 123 8.50 5.61 17.84
CA ASP A 123 7.37 6.41 18.28
C ASP A 123 6.06 5.64 18.10
N SER A 124 5.04 6.00 18.89
CA SER A 124 3.73 5.36 18.79
C SER A 124 3.12 5.63 17.41
N SER A 125 2.94 4.59 16.61
CA SER A 125 2.42 4.69 15.24
C SER A 125 0.97 5.18 15.19
N ALA A 126 0.16 4.83 16.19
CA ALA A 126 -1.26 5.17 16.22
C ALA A 126 -1.54 6.69 16.16
N PRO A 127 -0.91 7.54 16.99
CA PRO A 127 -1.07 8.99 16.86
C PRO A 127 -0.15 9.65 15.83
N MET A 128 1.03 9.09 15.55
CA MET A 128 2.06 9.80 14.77
C MET A 128 2.07 9.46 13.28
N VAL A 129 1.58 8.29 12.89
CA VAL A 129 1.74 7.74 11.53
C VAL A 129 0.41 7.40 10.89
N ASN A 130 -0.50 6.77 11.64
CA ASN A 130 -1.75 6.29 11.09
C ASN A 130 -2.64 7.45 10.61
N ILE A 131 -3.14 7.34 9.39
CA ILE A 131 -4.08 8.31 8.81
C ILE A 131 -5.50 7.89 9.18
N GLY A 132 -6.22 8.77 9.88
CA GLY A 132 -7.65 8.62 10.15
C GLY A 132 -8.48 9.45 9.18
N GLY A 133 -9.56 8.88 8.66
CA GLY A 133 -10.56 9.59 7.85
C GLY A 133 -11.96 9.33 8.41
N PRO A 134 -12.75 10.35 8.75
CA PRO A 134 -14.13 10.13 9.15
C PRO A 134 -14.93 9.62 7.94
N LEU A 135 -15.67 8.53 8.12
CA LEU A 135 -16.75 8.17 7.20
C LEU A 135 -18.04 8.80 7.73
N SER A 136 -18.83 9.42 6.84
CA SER A 136 -20.14 9.89 7.23
C SER A 136 -21.01 8.69 7.59
N ILE A 137 -21.58 8.69 8.80
CA ILE A 137 -22.53 7.66 9.23
C ILE A 137 -23.79 7.62 8.37
N THR A 138 -24.04 8.67 7.57
CA THR A 138 -25.15 8.74 6.62
C THR A 138 -24.99 7.82 5.42
N ASP A 139 -23.78 7.39 5.07
CA ASP A 139 -23.54 6.53 3.89
C ASP A 139 -23.69 5.03 4.21
N MET A 140 -23.82 4.69 5.50
CA MET A 140 -24.07 3.32 5.98
C MET A 140 -25.53 3.13 6.46
N TRP A 141 -26.35 4.19 6.43
CA TRP A 141 -27.67 4.24 7.05
C TRP A 141 -28.72 4.83 6.08
N PRO A 142 -29.96 4.29 6.00
CA PRO A 142 -30.58 3.33 6.92
C PRO A 142 -30.22 1.87 6.67
N VAL A 143 -30.34 1.05 7.72
CA VAL A 143 -30.35 -0.42 7.64
C VAL A 143 -31.30 -0.83 6.52
N GLN A 144 -30.76 -1.44 5.47
CA GLN A 144 -31.55 -2.08 4.43
C GLN A 144 -32.35 -3.19 5.12
N LYS A 145 -33.67 -2.99 5.26
CA LYS A 145 -34.56 -3.99 5.83
C LYS A 145 -34.40 -5.25 4.99
N ARG A 146 -33.94 -6.34 5.63
CA ARG A 146 -33.99 -7.67 5.02
C ARG A 146 -35.47 -7.97 4.81
N ASN A 147 -35.91 -8.09 3.56
CA ASN A 147 -37.29 -8.48 3.25
C ASN A 147 -37.58 -9.77 4.03
N SER A 148 -38.56 -9.69 4.93
CA SER A 148 -39.07 -10.82 5.68
C SER A 148 -40.00 -11.61 4.76
N ASP A 149 -39.42 -12.61 4.09
CA ASP A 149 -40.13 -13.73 3.46
C ASP A 149 -39.74 -15.03 4.18
#